data_AF-X0D420-F1
#
_entry.id   AF-X0D420-F1
#
_cell.length_a   1.000
_cell.length_b   1.000
_cell.length_c   1.000
_cell.angle_alpha   90.00
_cell.angle_beta   90.00
_cell.angle_gamma   90.00
#
_symmetry.space_group_name_H-M   'P 1'
#
loop_
_entity.id
_entity.type
_entity.pdbx_description
1 polymer ?
#
loop_
_entity_poly.entity_id
_entity_poly.type
_entity_poly.pdbx_seq_one_letter_code
_entity_poly.pdbx_strand_id
1 'polypeptide(L)'
;MGTPADHLPPPISEDAINKLLQTLRLPRATAIENPKMIAQYHSIYFITLPPIELSRGHYELVLRVAGHHLPNIKTKNEIGVMTWLSKNTIIPLPDVIAYDGFTNIPVGHEYTLLSHIQGVTLSDVYDRLSDEQMNQILDQLIDLLTQLQAHPWDGIGGLTLDDHGEVQLDPMVDQTFARSQTLKRYSLKETVANLNIGGPY
;
A
#
# COMPACT_ATOMS: atom_id res chain seq x y z
N MET A 1 -2.80 -24.89 8.17
CA MET A 1 -2.64 -23.50 8.64
C MET A 1 -3.43 -22.62 7.67
N GLY A 2 -4.20 -21.64 8.13
CA GLY A 2 -4.89 -20.71 7.22
C GLY A 2 -3.88 -19.84 6.47
N THR A 3 -4.25 -19.40 5.26
CA THR A 3 -3.47 -18.44 4.48
C THR A 3 -3.66 -17.02 5.03
N PRO A 4 -2.75 -16.05 4.76
CA PRO A 4 -3.00 -14.65 5.11
C PRO A 4 -4.34 -14.13 4.56
N ALA A 5 -4.74 -14.58 3.37
CA ALA A 5 -6.02 -14.20 2.77
C ALA A 5 -7.24 -14.57 3.64
N ASP A 6 -7.15 -15.64 4.43
CA ASP A 6 -8.24 -16.11 5.32
C ASP A 6 -8.50 -15.16 6.50
N HIS A 7 -7.62 -14.19 6.74
CA HIS A 7 -7.77 -13.20 7.82
C HIS A 7 -7.84 -11.75 7.32
N LEU A 8 -8.15 -11.57 6.03
CA LEU A 8 -8.59 -10.28 5.51
C LEU A 8 -9.91 -9.86 6.15
N PRO A 9 -10.19 -8.54 6.21
CA PRO A 9 -11.49 -8.09 6.66
C PRO A 9 -12.60 -8.62 5.75
N PRO A 10 -13.82 -8.79 6.27
CA PRO A 10 -14.97 -9.01 5.41
C PRO A 10 -15.07 -7.87 4.37
N PRO A 11 -15.68 -8.11 3.20
CA PRO A 11 -15.87 -7.06 2.20
C PRO A 11 -16.45 -5.80 2.84
N ILE A 12 -15.74 -4.68 2.67
CA ILE A 12 -16.13 -3.36 3.16
C ILE A 12 -17.33 -2.91 2.34
N SER A 13 -18.38 -2.47 3.02
CA SER A 13 -19.60 -2.04 2.34
C SER A 13 -19.37 -0.74 1.57
N GLU A 14 -20.09 -0.58 0.46
CA GLU A 14 -20.09 0.67 -0.32
C GLU A 14 -20.48 1.89 0.55
N ASP A 15 -21.38 1.70 1.52
CA ASP A 15 -21.76 2.76 2.47
C ASP A 15 -20.58 3.19 3.36
N ALA A 16 -19.77 2.24 3.83
CA ALA A 16 -18.58 2.55 4.62
C ALA A 16 -17.52 3.28 3.79
N ILE A 17 -17.31 2.84 2.53
CA ILE A 17 -16.41 3.53 1.59
C ILE A 17 -16.90 4.95 1.31
N ASN A 18 -18.20 5.15 1.05
CA ASN A 18 -18.74 6.49 0.81
C ASN A 18 -18.68 7.39 2.06
N LYS A 19 -18.83 6.84 3.27
CA LYS A 19 -18.59 7.58 4.52
C LYS A 19 -17.12 8.00 4.67
N LEU A 20 -16.18 7.13 4.26
CA LEU A 20 -14.76 7.48 4.22
C LEU A 20 -14.52 8.64 3.24
N LEU A 21 -15.01 8.53 2.00
CA LEU A 21 -14.91 9.60 1.00
C LEU A 21 -15.47 10.92 1.52
N GLN A 22 -16.65 10.89 2.15
CA GLN A 22 -17.26 12.06 2.78
C GLN A 22 -16.37 12.67 3.88
N THR A 23 -15.74 11.85 4.72
CA THR A 23 -14.81 12.29 5.77
C THR A 23 -13.60 13.01 5.16
N LEU A 24 -13.12 12.51 4.02
CA LEU A 24 -12.04 13.10 3.23
C LEU A 24 -12.51 14.29 2.36
N ARG A 25 -13.79 14.66 2.43
CA ARG A 25 -14.44 15.69 1.60
C ARG A 25 -14.35 15.39 0.09
N LEU A 26 -14.16 14.12 -0.26
CA LEU A 26 -14.27 13.62 -1.62
C LEU A 26 -15.75 13.43 -1.99
N PRO A 27 -16.11 13.55 -3.28
CA PRO A 27 -17.47 13.26 -3.72
C PRO A 27 -17.81 11.79 -3.51
N ARG A 28 -19.12 11.52 -3.46
CA ARG A 28 -19.63 10.15 -3.45
C ARG A 28 -19.14 9.41 -4.70
N ALA A 29 -18.75 8.15 -4.53
CA ALA A 29 -18.38 7.30 -5.65
C ALA A 29 -19.56 7.11 -6.61
N THR A 30 -19.28 7.16 -7.91
CA THR A 30 -20.24 6.80 -8.96
C THR A 30 -20.21 5.30 -9.24
N ALA A 31 -19.08 4.64 -9.01
CA ALA A 31 -18.92 3.20 -9.07
C ALA A 31 -17.87 2.74 -8.05
N ILE A 32 -18.09 1.55 -7.48
CA ILE A 32 -17.13 0.88 -6.60
C ILE A 32 -17.02 -0.56 -7.07
N GLU A 33 -15.82 -0.98 -7.43
CA GLU A 33 -15.54 -2.34 -7.86
C GLU A 33 -14.57 -3.01 -6.89
N ASN A 34 -14.91 -4.22 -6.43
CA ASN A 34 -14.01 -5.06 -5.66
C ASN A 34 -13.58 -6.23 -6.55
N PRO A 35 -12.48 -6.10 -7.31
CA PRO A 35 -12.01 -7.19 -8.15
C PRO A 35 -11.59 -8.37 -7.26
N LYS A 36 -11.95 -9.58 -7.68
CA LYS A 36 -11.50 -10.83 -7.04
C LYS A 36 -10.02 -11.04 -7.33
N MET A 37 -9.17 -10.29 -6.64
CA MET A 37 -7.71 -10.39 -6.73
C MET A 37 -7.19 -11.24 -5.57
N ILE A 38 -6.10 -11.97 -5.81
CA ILE A 38 -5.39 -12.71 -4.77
C ILE A 38 -4.46 -11.74 -4.03
N ALA A 39 -5.03 -10.77 -3.33
CA ALA A 39 -4.26 -9.94 -2.41
C ALA A 39 -4.17 -10.64 -1.06
N GLN A 40 -2.97 -10.81 -0.52
CA GLN A 40 -2.76 -11.57 0.72
C GLN A 40 -2.95 -10.74 2.00
N TYR A 41 -2.84 -9.41 1.89
CA TYR A 41 -2.78 -8.51 3.05
C TYR A 41 -3.74 -7.32 2.97
N HIS A 42 -4.37 -7.09 1.83
CA HIS A 42 -5.28 -5.98 1.60
C HIS A 42 -6.52 -6.43 0.83
N SER A 43 -7.67 -5.84 1.13
CA SER A 43 -8.81 -5.81 0.22
C SER A 43 -8.65 -4.59 -0.69
N ILE A 44 -8.88 -4.77 -2.00
CA ILE A 44 -8.68 -3.73 -3.02
C ILE A 44 -10.04 -3.30 -3.58
N TYR A 45 -10.26 -2.00 -3.69
CA TYR A 45 -11.44 -1.42 -4.32
C TYR A 45 -11.03 -0.36 -5.33
N PHE A 46 -11.60 -0.41 -6.52
CA PHE A 46 -11.52 0.64 -7.52
C PHE A 46 -12.72 1.55 -7.34
N ILE A 47 -12.47 2.85 -7.23
CA ILE A 47 -13.47 3.86 -6.92
C ILE A 47 -13.48 4.87 -8.06
N THR A 48 -14.56 4.91 -8.81
CA THR A 48 -14.80 5.96 -9.79
C THR A 48 -15.53 7.12 -9.13
N LEU A 49 -15.06 8.35 -9.34
CA LEU A 49 -15.67 9.55 -8.80
C LEU A 49 -15.43 10.77 -9.70
N PRO A 50 -16.25 11.85 -9.60
CA PRO A 50 -15.99 13.08 -10.33
C PRO A 50 -14.63 13.69 -9.94
N PRO A 51 -13.77 14.05 -10.92
CA PRO A 51 -12.46 14.58 -10.61
C PRO A 51 -12.58 15.95 -9.94
N ILE A 52 -11.90 16.12 -8.81
CA ILE A 52 -11.83 17.37 -8.06
C ILE A 52 -10.40 17.63 -7.60
N GLU A 53 -10.13 18.82 -7.09
CA GLU A 53 -8.80 19.18 -6.57
C GLU A 53 -8.30 18.22 -5.49
N LEU A 54 -9.17 17.78 -4.58
CA LEU A 54 -8.81 16.82 -3.52
C LEU A 54 -8.47 15.43 -4.05
N SER A 55 -8.98 15.03 -5.22
CA SER A 55 -8.55 13.82 -5.91
C SER A 55 -7.37 14.06 -6.85
N ARG A 56 -6.74 15.26 -6.79
CA ARG A 56 -5.71 15.74 -7.71
C ARG A 56 -6.12 15.65 -9.19
N GLY A 57 -7.42 15.79 -9.47
CA GLY A 57 -7.97 15.67 -10.82
C GLY A 57 -8.15 14.23 -11.31
N HIS A 58 -7.85 13.22 -10.49
CA HIS A 58 -8.10 11.81 -10.84
C HIS A 58 -9.59 11.48 -10.73
N TYR A 59 -10.10 10.72 -11.70
CA TYR A 59 -11.47 10.21 -11.72
C TYR A 59 -11.59 8.77 -11.19
N GLU A 60 -10.45 8.10 -11.01
CA GLU A 60 -10.37 6.72 -10.53
C GLU A 60 -9.29 6.59 -9.46
N LEU A 61 -9.71 6.09 -8.30
CA LEU A 61 -8.85 5.88 -7.14
C LEU A 61 -8.84 4.40 -6.75
N VAL A 62 -7.74 3.96 -6.16
CA VAL A 62 -7.58 2.62 -5.60
C VAL A 62 -7.53 2.71 -4.08
N LEU A 63 -8.56 2.17 -3.43
CA LEU A 63 -8.61 2.00 -1.99
C LEU A 63 -8.05 0.63 -1.62
N ARG A 64 -7.02 0.62 -0.78
CA ARG A 64 -6.39 -0.59 -0.25
C ARG A 64 -6.62 -0.63 1.24
N VAL A 65 -7.38 -1.61 1.71
CA VAL A 65 -7.76 -1.75 3.13
C VAL A 65 -6.98 -2.91 3.74
N ALA A 66 -6.14 -2.65 4.74
CA ALA A 66 -5.22 -3.63 5.30
C ALA A 66 -5.90 -4.60 6.29
N GLY A 67 -5.53 -5.88 6.21
CA GLY A 67 -5.87 -6.86 7.26
C GLY A 67 -5.00 -6.71 8.51
N HIS A 68 -5.48 -7.23 9.64
CA HIS A 68 -4.91 -7.09 10.99
C HIS A 68 -3.60 -7.89 11.26
N HIS A 69 -2.89 -8.32 10.21
CA HIS A 69 -1.73 -9.19 10.31
C HIS A 69 -0.56 -8.55 11.04
N LEU A 70 -0.25 -7.30 10.66
CA LEU A 70 0.83 -6.47 11.18
C LEU A 70 0.29 -5.03 11.27
N PRO A 71 -0.38 -4.67 12.37
CA PRO A 71 -1.02 -3.38 12.48
C PRO A 71 0.01 -2.24 12.49
N ASN A 72 -0.39 -1.11 11.92
CA ASN A 72 0.23 0.21 11.80
C ASN A 72 1.52 0.25 10.96
N ILE A 73 2.35 -0.79 11.01
CA ILE A 73 3.69 -0.75 10.41
C ILE A 73 3.66 -0.87 8.88
N LYS A 74 2.75 -1.65 8.31
CA LYS A 74 2.71 -1.88 6.85
C LYS A 74 2.31 -0.62 6.08
N THR A 75 1.24 0.03 6.53
CA THR A 75 0.70 1.24 5.90
C THR A 75 1.69 2.40 6.03
N LYS A 76 2.25 2.60 7.24
CA LYS A 76 3.29 3.62 7.46
C LYS A 76 4.53 3.36 6.62
N ASN A 77 4.97 2.11 6.53
CA ASN A 77 6.10 1.73 5.69
C ASN A 77 5.87 1.99 4.21
N GLU A 78 4.70 1.62 3.69
CA GLU A 78 4.34 1.91 2.31
C GLU A 78 4.37 3.41 2.01
N ILE A 79 3.79 4.23 2.87
CA ILE A 79 3.78 5.69 2.72
C ILE A 79 5.19 6.29 2.86
N GLY A 80 6.00 5.79 3.80
CA GLY A 80 7.39 6.21 3.97
C GLY A 80 8.22 5.94 2.71
N VAL A 81 8.09 4.72 2.14
CA VAL A 81 8.76 4.34 0.89
C VAL A 81 8.28 5.19 -0.29
N MET A 82 6.96 5.36 -0.47
CA MET A 82 6.43 6.18 -1.56
C MET A 82 6.88 7.64 -1.46
N THR A 83 6.88 8.20 -0.25
CA THR A 83 7.34 9.58 -0.01
C THR A 83 8.83 9.71 -0.33
N TRP A 84 9.65 8.76 0.13
CA TRP A 84 11.07 8.73 -0.18
C TRP A 84 11.33 8.66 -1.69
N LEU A 85 10.65 7.75 -2.39
CA LEU A 85 10.81 7.60 -3.84
C LEU A 85 10.41 8.88 -4.58
N SER A 86 9.31 9.52 -4.18
CA SER A 86 8.83 10.76 -4.82
C SER A 86 9.79 11.95 -4.63
N LYS A 87 10.53 11.98 -3.52
CA LYS A 87 11.50 13.05 -3.20
C LYS A 87 12.87 12.81 -3.87
N ASN A 88 13.25 11.56 -4.12
CA ASN A 88 14.61 11.18 -4.50
C ASN A 88 14.73 10.60 -5.91
N THR A 89 13.62 10.25 -6.56
CA THR A 89 13.64 9.58 -7.86
C THR A 89 12.58 10.16 -8.80
N ILE A 90 12.66 9.80 -10.08
CA ILE A 90 11.60 10.05 -11.07
C ILE A 90 10.79 8.79 -11.39
N ILE A 91 10.92 7.75 -10.55
CA ILE A 91 10.18 6.50 -10.71
C ILE A 91 8.68 6.81 -10.67
N PRO A 92 7.89 6.36 -11.67
CA PRO A 92 6.46 6.60 -11.67
C PRO A 92 5.79 5.94 -10.46
N LEU A 93 4.98 6.71 -9.74
CA LEU A 93 4.24 6.28 -8.57
C LEU A 93 2.80 6.78 -8.66
N PRO A 94 1.84 6.07 -8.03
CA PRO A 94 0.52 6.62 -7.86
C PRO A 94 0.57 7.79 -6.87
N ASP A 95 -0.32 8.76 -7.06
CA ASP A 95 -0.50 9.85 -6.12
C ASP A 95 -1.14 9.32 -4.84
N VAL A 96 -0.56 9.66 -3.69
CA VAL A 96 -1.19 9.43 -2.39
C VAL A 96 -2.27 10.50 -2.19
N ILE A 97 -3.54 10.08 -2.22
CA ILE A 97 -4.70 10.96 -1.98
C ILE A 97 -4.97 11.07 -0.48
N ALA A 98 -5.04 9.93 0.19
CA ALA A 98 -5.21 9.84 1.64
C ALA A 98 -4.67 8.51 2.15
N TYR A 99 -4.35 8.46 3.45
CA TYR A 99 -4.04 7.22 4.14
C TYR A 99 -4.33 7.40 5.63
N ASP A 100 -4.55 6.29 6.33
CA ASP A 100 -4.63 6.29 7.78
C ASP A 100 -4.06 4.99 8.33
N GLY A 101 -3.19 5.13 9.33
CA GLY A 101 -2.57 4.02 10.06
C GLY A 101 -3.37 3.57 11.28
N PHE A 102 -4.58 4.09 11.51
CA PHE A 102 -5.42 3.74 12.65
C PHE A 102 -6.76 3.13 12.22
N THR A 103 -7.41 2.44 13.15
CA THR A 103 -8.67 1.70 12.90
C THR A 103 -9.94 2.49 13.27
N ASN A 104 -9.82 3.70 13.83
CA ASN A 104 -10.94 4.52 14.31
C ASN A 104 -11.63 5.33 13.19
N ILE A 105 -11.82 4.71 12.04
CA ILE A 105 -12.30 5.32 10.81
C ILE A 105 -13.42 4.48 10.20
N PRO A 106 -14.25 5.01 9.27
CA PRO A 106 -15.44 4.31 8.77
C PRO A 106 -15.18 2.91 8.19
N VAL A 107 -13.98 2.67 7.65
CA VAL A 107 -13.57 1.36 7.13
C VAL A 107 -13.06 0.40 8.20
N GLY A 108 -12.81 0.87 9.43
CA GLY A 108 -12.43 0.03 10.59
C GLY A 108 -11.00 -0.55 10.54
N HIS A 109 -10.22 -0.18 9.53
CA HIS A 109 -8.93 -0.78 9.20
C HIS A 109 -8.02 0.29 8.62
N GLU A 110 -6.71 0.10 8.77
CA GLU A 110 -5.73 0.93 8.07
C GLU A 110 -5.96 0.90 6.56
N TYR A 111 -5.71 2.02 5.89
CA TYR A 111 -5.88 2.09 4.45
C TYR A 111 -4.89 3.04 3.77
N THR A 112 -4.71 2.81 2.48
CA THR A 112 -4.21 3.80 1.53
C THR A 112 -5.25 4.04 0.45
N LEU A 113 -5.42 5.30 0.06
CA LEU A 113 -6.23 5.74 -1.07
C LEU A 113 -5.30 6.43 -2.06
N LEU A 114 -5.11 5.78 -3.21
CA LEU A 114 -4.12 6.15 -4.21
C LEU A 114 -4.81 6.51 -5.54
N SER A 115 -4.16 7.28 -6.40
CA SER A 115 -4.61 7.36 -7.80
C SER A 115 -4.44 6.02 -8.50
N HIS A 116 -5.30 5.72 -9.47
CA HIS A 116 -5.12 4.55 -10.32
C HIS A 116 -4.11 4.84 -11.45
N ILE A 117 -3.07 4.01 -11.55
CA ILE A 117 -2.15 4.04 -12.70
C ILE A 117 -2.79 3.26 -13.85
N GLN A 118 -3.12 3.98 -14.92
CA GLN A 118 -3.68 3.37 -16.12
C GLN A 118 -2.63 2.49 -16.83
N GLY A 119 -3.01 1.26 -17.16
CA GLY A 119 -2.12 0.33 -17.84
C GLY A 119 -2.67 -1.09 -17.88
N VAL A 120 -1.82 -2.01 -18.34
CA VAL A 120 -2.09 -3.46 -18.36
C VAL A 120 -0.92 -4.17 -17.69
N THR A 121 -1.19 -5.28 -17.02
CA THR A 121 -0.13 -6.07 -16.39
C THR A 121 0.78 -6.65 -17.46
N LEU A 122 2.10 -6.58 -17.25
CA LEU A 122 3.08 -7.14 -18.18
C LEU A 122 2.81 -8.63 -18.47
N SER A 123 2.42 -9.42 -17.46
CA SER A 123 2.07 -10.84 -17.62
C SER A 123 0.94 -11.08 -18.63
N ASP A 124 0.00 -10.14 -18.75
CA ASP A 124 -1.18 -10.31 -19.60
C ASP A 124 -0.83 -10.06 -21.08
N VAL A 125 0.23 -9.30 -21.35
CA VAL A 125 0.66 -8.91 -22.69
C VAL A 125 1.97 -9.55 -23.13
N TYR A 126 2.68 -10.25 -22.23
CA TYR A 126 4.06 -10.72 -22.45
C TYR A 126 4.25 -11.44 -23.79
N ASP A 127 3.40 -12.42 -24.10
CA ASP A 127 3.47 -13.22 -25.34
C ASP A 127 3.14 -12.45 -26.63
N ARG A 128 2.67 -11.20 -26.51
CA ARG A 128 2.28 -10.31 -27.61
C ARG A 128 3.30 -9.20 -27.87
N LEU A 129 4.35 -9.11 -27.06
CA LEU A 129 5.39 -8.10 -27.19
C LEU A 129 6.38 -8.49 -28.29
N SER A 130 6.80 -7.51 -29.09
CA SER A 130 7.95 -7.68 -29.97
C SER A 130 9.26 -7.59 -29.20
N ASP A 131 10.36 -8.09 -29.79
CA ASP A 131 11.70 -7.97 -29.22
C ASP A 131 12.08 -6.50 -28.91
N GLU A 132 11.68 -5.57 -29.78
CA GLU A 132 11.91 -4.13 -29.59
C GLU A 132 11.17 -3.59 -28.36
N GLN A 133 9.90 -3.97 -28.18
CA GLN A 133 9.12 -3.56 -27.02
C GLN A 133 9.70 -4.17 -25.73
N MET A 134 10.15 -5.42 -25.79
CA MET A 134 10.77 -6.09 -24.65
C MET A 134 12.10 -5.41 -24.27
N ASN A 135 12.93 -5.03 -25.24
CA ASN A 135 14.15 -4.27 -24.98
C ASN A 135 13.85 -2.93 -24.29
N GLN A 136 12.85 -2.19 -24.75
CA GLN A 136 12.45 -0.92 -24.11
C GLN A 136 11.97 -1.12 -22.65
N ILE A 137 11.29 -2.22 -22.35
CA ILE A 137 10.89 -2.56 -20.98
C ILE A 137 12.13 -2.88 -20.13
N LEU A 138 13.10 -3.62 -20.67
CA LEU A 138 14.36 -3.91 -19.97
C LEU A 138 15.16 -2.63 -19.69
N ASP A 139 15.23 -1.71 -20.65
CA ASP A 139 15.87 -0.41 -20.46
C ASP A 139 15.21 0.38 -19.33
N GLN A 140 13.87 0.42 -19.29
CA GLN A 140 13.14 1.06 -18.19
C GLN A 140 13.45 0.40 -16.84
N LEU A 141 13.51 -0.94 -16.76
CA LEU A 141 13.87 -1.62 -15.52
C LEU A 141 15.30 -1.29 -15.07
N ILE A 142 16.24 -1.19 -16.01
CA ILE A 142 17.62 -0.77 -15.73
C ILE A 142 17.64 0.67 -15.19
N ASP A 143 16.86 1.58 -15.77
CA ASP A 143 16.75 2.96 -15.30
C ASP A 143 16.18 3.04 -13.88
N LEU A 144 15.16 2.24 -13.56
CA LEU A 144 14.61 2.15 -12.20
C LEU A 144 15.68 1.68 -11.20
N LEU A 145 16.38 0.59 -11.52
CA LEU A 145 17.41 0.02 -10.64
C LEU A 145 18.60 0.98 -10.46
N THR A 146 19.00 1.67 -11.52
CA THR A 146 20.08 2.67 -11.48
C THR A 146 19.73 3.84 -10.55
N GLN A 147 18.49 4.34 -10.62
CA GLN A 147 18.01 5.38 -9.71
C GLN A 147 18.00 4.93 -8.25
N LEU A 148 17.56 3.70 -7.97
CA LEU A 148 17.59 3.16 -6.61
C LEU A 148 19.02 2.98 -6.10
N GLN A 149 19.93 2.46 -6.93
CA GLN A 149 21.33 2.24 -6.58
C GLN A 149 22.09 3.56 -6.31
N ALA A 150 21.69 4.66 -6.95
CA ALA A 150 22.31 5.97 -6.74
C ALA A 150 22.12 6.52 -5.32
N HIS A 151 21.27 5.90 -4.50
CA HIS A 151 20.97 6.31 -3.14
C HIS A 151 21.44 5.26 -2.13
N PRO A 152 22.67 5.38 -1.59
CA PRO A 152 23.13 4.51 -0.52
C PRO A 152 22.30 4.72 0.76
N TRP A 153 22.11 3.66 1.53
CA TRP A 153 21.36 3.67 2.77
C TRP A 153 22.29 3.67 3.97
N ASP A 154 21.99 4.50 4.97
CA ASP A 154 22.75 4.58 6.23
C ASP A 154 22.31 3.55 7.28
N GLY A 155 21.31 2.73 6.96
CA GLY A 155 20.81 1.69 7.86
C GLY A 155 19.84 0.72 7.19
N ILE A 156 19.51 -0.34 7.92
CA ILE A 156 18.60 -1.40 7.47
C ILE A 156 17.33 -1.34 8.32
N GLY A 157 16.19 -1.13 7.67
CA GLY A 157 14.89 -1.05 8.34
C GLY A 157 13.75 -0.82 7.35
N GLY A 158 12.56 -0.61 7.91
CA GLY A 158 11.46 0.03 7.20
C GLY A 158 11.67 1.54 7.09
N LEU A 159 10.71 2.22 6.47
CA LEU A 159 10.66 3.69 6.43
C LEU A 159 9.36 4.15 7.08
N THR A 160 9.35 5.34 7.66
CA THR A 160 8.12 5.97 8.14
C THR A 160 8.25 7.47 8.01
N LEU A 161 7.16 8.19 8.27
CA LEU A 161 7.18 9.64 8.35
C LEU A 161 7.25 10.06 9.83
N ASP A 162 8.09 11.05 10.11
CA ASP A 162 8.08 11.75 11.39
C ASP A 162 6.90 12.74 11.49
N ASP A 163 6.80 13.47 12.60
CA ASP A 163 5.74 14.46 12.84
C ASP A 163 5.82 15.66 11.86
N HIS A 164 6.94 15.82 11.15
CA HIS A 164 7.15 16.85 10.13
C HIS A 164 6.90 16.34 8.70
N GLY A 165 6.59 15.05 8.52
CA GLY A 165 6.41 14.44 7.20
C GLY A 165 7.73 14.11 6.50
N GLU A 166 8.84 14.08 7.24
CA GLU A 166 10.14 13.66 6.74
C GLU A 166 10.36 12.17 6.92
N VAL A 167 11.07 11.58 5.95
CA VAL A 167 11.31 10.14 5.93
C VAL A 167 12.39 9.80 6.95
N GLN A 168 12.09 8.84 7.83
CA GLN A 168 13.03 8.27 8.78
C GLN A 168 13.02 6.75 8.73
N LEU A 169 14.11 6.14 9.20
CA LEU A 169 14.19 4.69 9.38
C LEU A 169 13.21 4.21 10.48
N ASP A 170 12.53 3.11 10.21
CA ASP A 170 11.58 2.42 11.09
C ASP A 170 12.03 0.96 11.28
N PRO A 171 11.53 0.21 12.28
CA PRO A 171 11.81 -1.21 12.40
C PRO A 171 11.46 -1.98 11.12
N MET A 172 12.12 -3.12 10.92
CA MET A 172 11.91 -3.92 9.73
C MET A 172 10.47 -4.48 9.69
N VAL A 173 9.83 -4.42 8.51
CA VAL A 173 8.53 -5.04 8.28
C VAL A 173 8.71 -6.55 8.07
N ASP A 174 8.60 -7.33 9.14
CA ASP A 174 8.66 -8.79 9.07
C ASP A 174 7.27 -9.42 9.00
N GLN A 175 7.00 -10.16 7.91
CA GLN A 175 5.73 -10.85 7.67
C GLN A 175 5.79 -12.37 7.91
N THR A 176 6.97 -12.89 8.26
CA THR A 176 7.30 -14.32 8.26
C THR A 176 7.22 -14.93 9.66
N PHE A 177 7.59 -14.18 10.71
CA PHE A 177 7.66 -14.70 12.08
C PHE A 177 6.33 -14.62 12.86
N ALA A 178 6.18 -13.61 13.71
CA ALA A 178 5.00 -13.42 14.55
C ALA A 178 4.01 -12.48 13.86
N ARG A 179 2.75 -12.92 13.81
CA ARG A 179 1.59 -12.12 13.37
C ARG A 179 0.60 -12.04 14.51
N SER A 180 -0.27 -11.04 14.49
CA SER A 180 -1.33 -10.88 15.51
C SER A 180 -2.14 -12.17 15.72
N GLN A 181 -2.35 -12.95 14.65
CA GLN A 181 -3.05 -14.23 14.71
C GLN A 181 -2.26 -15.33 15.42
N THR A 182 -0.93 -15.37 15.24
CA THR A 182 -0.05 -16.31 15.93
C THR A 182 -0.07 -16.04 17.43
N LEU A 183 0.02 -14.77 17.83
CA LEU A 183 -0.06 -14.37 19.24
C LEU A 183 -1.38 -14.81 19.88
N LYS A 184 -2.51 -14.55 19.20
CA LYS A 184 -3.85 -14.97 19.65
C LYS A 184 -3.99 -16.49 19.75
N ARG A 185 -3.48 -17.22 18.76
CA ARG A 185 -3.59 -18.69 18.70
C ARG A 185 -2.86 -19.37 19.85
N TYR A 186 -1.71 -18.83 20.24
CA TYR A 186 -0.86 -19.40 21.28
C TYR A 186 -0.99 -18.67 22.63
N SER A 187 -1.93 -17.72 22.75
CA SER A 187 -2.14 -16.89 23.96
C SER A 187 -0.84 -16.26 24.49
N LEU A 188 0.03 -15.85 23.58
CA LEU A 188 1.31 -15.22 23.90
C LEU A 188 1.08 -13.83 24.49
N LYS A 189 1.88 -13.47 25.49
CA LYS A 189 1.82 -12.13 26.14
C LYS A 189 2.68 -11.11 25.40
N GLU A 190 3.56 -11.59 24.52
CA GLU A 190 4.43 -10.80 23.68
C GLU A 190 3.62 -10.06 22.59
N THR A 191 4.22 -9.01 22.04
CA THR A 191 3.67 -8.25 20.93
C THR A 191 4.33 -8.67 19.62
N VAL A 192 3.72 -8.31 18.49
CA VAL A 192 4.30 -8.51 17.15
C VAL A 192 5.67 -7.83 17.07
N ALA A 193 5.80 -6.63 17.65
CA ALA A 193 7.04 -5.86 17.68
C ALA A 193 8.17 -6.56 18.46
N ASN A 194 7.84 -7.28 19.54
CA ASN A 194 8.86 -7.92 20.39
C ASN A 194 9.36 -9.25 19.84
N LEU A 195 8.54 -9.96 19.04
CA LEU A 195 8.87 -11.28 18.51
C LEU A 195 9.48 -11.24 17.11
N ASN A 196 9.31 -10.14 16.38
CA ASN A 196 9.87 -9.97 15.05
C ASN A 196 11.26 -9.33 15.12
N ILE A 197 12.02 -9.47 14.03
CA ILE A 197 13.28 -8.75 13.87
C ILE A 197 13.00 -7.25 13.98
N GLY A 198 13.71 -6.59 14.88
CA GLY A 198 13.55 -5.17 15.14
C GLY A 198 14.29 -4.31 14.12
N GLY A 199 15.15 -3.43 14.63
CA GLY A 199 15.81 -2.38 13.88
C GLY A 199 15.23 -1.00 14.21
N PRO A 200 15.62 0.05 13.48
CA PRO A 200 16.61 0.00 12.40
C PRO A 200 18.04 -0.33 12.90
N TYR A 201 18.88 -0.87 12.01
CA TYR A 201 20.28 -1.26 12.28
C TYR A 201 21.27 -0.43 11.47
#